data_AF-A0A2V9ITS0-F1
#
_entry.id   AF-A0A2V9ITS0-F1
#
_cell.length_a   1.000
_cell.length_b   1.000
_cell.length_c   1.000
_cell.angle_alpha   90.00
_cell.angle_beta   90.00
_cell.angle_gamma   90.00
#
_symmetry.space_group_name_H-M   'P 1'
#
loop_
_entity.id
_entity.type
_entity.pdbx_description
1 polymer ?
#
loop_
_entity_poly.entity_id
_entity_poly.type
_entity_poly.pdbx_seq_one_letter_code
_entity_poly.pdbx_strand_id
1 'polypeptide(L)'
;ERELFTSPRLKGLSAKLGAAGHPASRQISRLRFLIDLLDAQRNPLFAPIAFVLLWSTQFAFAIEAWRKRSGPFVARWLSAVGEFEALSALAGYAYEHPKDPFPELKENELCFRGEALGHPLLPETGCVRNDVSLGDELRVMIVSGSNMSGKSTLLRTVGTNAVLAMAGAPVRARRLVLSPVVVGASIRIHDSLQSGSSRFYAEITRLRKLVDLTGKKLPLLFLVDELLHGTNSHDRRIGAEAIVKGLVDRGALGLVTTHDLALSHIADSLAPRAANVHFQDHIEDGKLVFDYRLHPGIVQKSNALELMRSIGLEV
;
A
#
# COMPACT_ATOMS: atom_id res chain seq x y z
N GLU A 1 -31.72 -1.32 13.96
CA GLU A 1 -30.85 -2.47 13.69
C GLU A 1 -31.07 -3.51 14.79
N ARG A 2 -31.40 -4.74 14.42
CA ARG A 2 -31.61 -5.88 15.36
C ARG A 2 -30.55 -6.97 15.19
N GLU A 3 -29.55 -6.74 14.35
CA GLU A 3 -28.47 -7.69 14.10
C GLU A 3 -27.60 -7.85 15.34
N LEU A 4 -27.36 -9.10 15.73
CA LEU A 4 -26.54 -9.45 16.88
C LEU A 4 -25.13 -9.77 16.42
N PHE A 5 -24.21 -8.81 16.59
CA PHE A 5 -22.80 -9.05 16.29
C PHE A 5 -22.19 -10.06 17.26
N THR A 6 -21.50 -11.06 16.74
CA THR A 6 -20.76 -12.04 17.54
C THR A 6 -19.31 -11.60 17.81
N SER A 7 -18.68 -10.92 16.84
CA SER A 7 -17.30 -10.43 16.93
C SER A 7 -17.12 -9.38 18.05
N PRO A 8 -16.10 -9.53 18.93
CA PRO A 8 -15.79 -8.55 19.97
C PRO A 8 -15.55 -7.13 19.42
N ARG A 9 -14.91 -7.02 18.25
CA ARG A 9 -14.60 -5.73 17.62
C ARG A 9 -15.87 -5.00 17.19
N LEU A 10 -16.80 -5.72 16.54
CA LEU A 10 -18.08 -5.14 16.10
C LEU A 10 -19.00 -4.79 17.27
N LYS A 11 -19.00 -5.61 18.34
CA LYS A 11 -19.68 -5.25 19.61
C LYS A 11 -19.11 -3.96 20.20
N GLY A 12 -17.79 -3.82 20.20
CA GLY A 12 -17.11 -2.61 20.65
C GLY A 12 -17.48 -1.37 19.83
N LEU A 13 -17.56 -1.49 18.51
CA LEU A 13 -18.01 -0.39 17.63
C LEU A 13 -19.47 -0.02 17.86
N SER A 14 -20.35 -1.01 17.93
CA SER A 14 -21.77 -0.80 18.23
C SER A 14 -21.96 -0.11 19.59
N ALA A 15 -21.20 -0.51 20.62
CA ALA A 15 -21.25 0.12 21.94
C ALA A 15 -20.83 1.60 21.91
N LYS A 16 -19.86 1.99 21.06
CA LYS A 16 -19.44 3.40 20.91
C LYS A 16 -20.58 4.31 20.40
N LEU A 17 -21.52 3.74 19.62
CA LEU A 17 -22.69 4.43 19.07
C LEU A 17 -23.81 4.62 20.10
N GLY A 18 -23.67 4.08 21.32
CA GLY A 18 -24.50 4.42 22.47
C GLY A 18 -23.86 5.51 23.33
N ALA A 19 -24.63 6.53 23.72
CA ALA A 19 -24.22 7.46 24.77
C ALA A 19 -25.43 7.90 25.59
N ALA A 20 -25.25 8.08 26.91
CA ALA A 20 -26.28 8.59 27.80
C ALA A 20 -27.64 7.85 27.73
N GLY A 21 -27.62 6.52 27.55
CA GLY A 21 -28.82 5.67 27.49
C GLY A 21 -29.61 5.73 26.19
N HIS A 22 -29.11 6.44 25.17
CA HIS A 22 -29.77 6.56 23.87
C HIS A 22 -28.81 6.29 22.71
N PRO A 23 -29.32 5.75 21.58
CA PRO A 23 -28.50 5.59 20.38
C PRO A 23 -28.14 6.95 19.77
N ALA A 24 -26.97 7.02 19.14
CA ALA A 24 -26.48 8.20 18.43
C ALA A 24 -27.50 8.74 17.42
N SER A 25 -28.17 7.84 16.68
CA SER A 25 -29.20 8.21 15.70
C SER A 25 -30.35 9.01 16.31
N ARG A 26 -30.82 8.65 17.52
CA ARG A 26 -31.88 9.38 18.22
C ARG A 26 -31.39 10.76 18.69
N GLN A 27 -30.14 10.87 19.13
CA GLN A 27 -29.56 12.13 19.56
C GLN A 27 -29.36 13.08 18.37
N ILE A 28 -28.85 12.59 17.25
CA ILE A 28 -28.72 13.36 16.00
C ILE A 28 -30.09 13.74 15.44
N SER A 29 -31.07 12.84 15.45
CA SER A 29 -32.44 13.14 15.05
C SER A 29 -33.06 14.24 15.92
N ARG A 30 -32.76 14.27 17.23
CA ARG A 30 -33.20 15.36 18.11
C ARG A 30 -32.56 16.70 17.73
N LEU A 31 -31.28 16.73 17.36
CA LEU A 31 -30.65 17.95 16.86
C LEU A 31 -31.34 18.44 15.57
N ARG A 32 -31.54 17.53 14.61
CA ARG A 32 -32.24 17.85 13.35
C ARG A 32 -33.60 18.48 13.64
N PHE A 33 -34.40 17.86 14.51
CA PHE A 33 -35.69 18.39 14.92
C PHE A 33 -35.61 19.80 15.55
N LEU A 34 -34.61 20.08 16.38
CA LEU A 34 -34.42 21.42 16.96
C LEU A 34 -34.03 22.46 15.91
N ILE A 35 -33.22 22.07 14.91
CA ILE A 35 -32.84 22.93 13.79
C ILE A 35 -34.05 23.20 12.89
N ASP A 36 -34.83 22.17 12.54
CA ASP A 36 -36.03 22.30 11.73
C ASP A 36 -37.06 23.23 12.39
N LEU A 37 -37.22 23.12 13.71
CA LEU A 37 -38.06 24.05 14.48
C LEU A 37 -37.49 25.46 14.48
N LEU A 38 -36.19 25.64 14.68
CA LEU A 38 -35.56 26.96 14.59
C LEU A 38 -35.81 27.59 13.21
N ASP A 39 -35.68 26.82 12.13
CA ASP A 39 -35.88 27.30 10.76
C ASP A 39 -37.35 27.61 10.44
N ALA A 40 -38.33 27.09 11.19
CA ALA A 40 -39.74 27.44 11.05
C ALA A 40 -40.00 28.96 11.19
N GLN A 41 -39.13 29.68 11.91
CA GLN A 41 -39.19 31.15 12.02
C GLN A 41 -39.06 31.88 10.68
N ARG A 42 -38.50 31.22 9.66
CA ARG A 42 -38.35 31.79 8.30
C ARG A 42 -39.68 31.80 7.53
N ASN A 43 -40.72 31.15 8.04
CA ASN A 43 -42.06 31.21 7.46
C ASN A 43 -42.69 32.58 7.76
N PRO A 44 -43.06 33.39 6.74
CA PRO A 44 -43.64 34.72 6.93
C PRO A 44 -44.91 34.75 7.77
N LEU A 45 -45.72 33.67 7.70
CA LEU A 45 -46.95 33.56 8.49
C LEU A 45 -46.67 33.28 9.98
N PHE A 46 -45.56 32.61 10.29
CA PHE A 46 -45.18 32.24 11.65
C PHE A 46 -44.22 33.25 12.30
N ALA A 47 -43.50 34.05 11.51
CA ALA A 47 -42.49 34.99 11.99
C ALA A 47 -42.98 35.96 13.08
N PRO A 48 -44.20 36.56 13.01
CA PRO A 48 -44.70 37.42 14.08
C PRO A 48 -44.88 36.68 15.41
N ILE A 49 -45.37 35.44 15.35
CA ILE A 49 -45.56 34.56 16.51
C ILE A 49 -44.19 34.16 17.07
N ALA A 50 -43.26 33.77 16.19
CA ALA A 50 -41.91 33.40 16.56
C ALA A 50 -41.16 34.54 17.29
N PHE A 51 -41.37 35.78 16.86
CA PHE A 51 -40.81 36.96 17.51
C PHE A 51 -41.33 37.13 18.94
N VAL A 52 -42.65 37.07 19.14
CA VAL A 52 -43.28 37.20 20.47
C VAL A 52 -42.82 36.09 21.42
N LEU A 53 -42.64 34.88 20.90
CA LEU A 53 -42.20 33.72 21.69
C LEU A 53 -40.69 33.67 21.93
N LEU A 54 -39.91 34.64 21.45
CA LEU A 54 -38.44 34.62 21.45
C LEU A 54 -37.89 33.29 20.90
N TRP A 55 -38.52 32.79 19.84
CA TRP A 55 -38.34 31.45 19.31
C TRP A 55 -36.88 31.13 19.02
N SER A 56 -36.17 32.06 18.37
CA SER A 56 -34.74 31.93 18.08
C SER A 56 -33.91 31.70 19.34
N THR A 57 -34.15 32.47 20.39
CA THR A 57 -33.44 32.38 21.67
C THR A 57 -33.74 31.06 22.37
N GLN A 58 -35.01 30.64 22.43
CA GLN A 58 -35.42 29.37 23.04
C GLN A 58 -34.74 28.17 22.37
N PHE A 59 -34.76 28.12 21.04
CA PHE A 59 -34.14 27.01 20.30
C PHE A 59 -32.61 27.10 20.28
N ALA A 60 -32.02 28.30 20.34
CA ALA A 60 -30.58 28.44 20.54
C ALA A 60 -30.14 27.82 21.89
N PHE A 61 -30.87 28.08 22.98
CA PHE A 61 -30.60 27.43 24.27
C PHE A 61 -30.82 25.90 24.22
N ALA A 62 -31.87 25.44 23.54
CA ALA A 62 -32.13 24.01 23.38
C ALA A 62 -31.02 23.30 22.57
N ILE A 63 -30.53 23.93 21.50
CA ILE A 63 -29.41 23.44 20.69
C ILE A 63 -28.11 23.47 21.51
N GLU A 64 -27.87 24.52 22.30
CA GLU A 64 -26.71 24.60 23.19
C GLU A 64 -26.74 23.51 24.27
N ALA A 65 -27.91 23.24 24.85
CA ALA A 65 -28.10 22.13 25.79
C ALA A 65 -27.84 20.77 25.12
N TRP A 66 -28.31 20.60 23.87
CA TRP A 66 -27.98 19.42 23.07
C TRP A 66 -26.47 19.32 22.83
N ARG A 67 -25.80 20.42 22.46
CA ARG A 67 -24.36 20.47 22.19
C ARG A 67 -23.57 20.07 23.42
N LYS A 68 -23.91 20.59 24.60
CA LYS A 68 -23.26 20.23 25.87
C LYS A 68 -23.43 18.74 26.22
N ARG A 69 -24.62 18.18 25.98
CA ARG A 69 -24.94 16.79 26.34
C ARG A 69 -24.43 15.76 25.34
N SER A 70 -24.56 16.04 24.05
CA SER A 70 -24.35 15.07 22.95
C SER A 70 -23.13 15.39 22.11
N GLY A 71 -22.78 16.67 21.97
CA GLY A 71 -21.67 17.16 21.13
C GLY A 71 -20.32 16.48 21.40
N PRO A 72 -19.89 16.25 22.65
CA PRO A 72 -18.64 15.55 22.95
C PRO A 72 -18.55 14.13 22.37
N PHE A 73 -19.69 13.48 22.09
CA PHE A 73 -19.72 12.12 21.57
C PHE A 73 -19.74 12.04 20.03
N VAL A 74 -20.02 13.15 19.33
CA VAL A 74 -20.18 13.15 17.86
C VAL A 74 -18.95 12.65 17.14
N ALA A 75 -17.76 13.14 17.51
CA ALA A 75 -16.50 12.68 16.90
C ALA A 75 -16.29 11.17 17.08
N ARG A 76 -16.64 10.64 18.27
CA ARG A 76 -16.56 9.21 18.56
C ARG A 76 -17.54 8.40 17.72
N TRP A 77 -18.76 8.90 17.51
CA TRP A 77 -19.75 8.25 16.66
C TRP A 77 -19.31 8.20 15.21
N LEU A 78 -18.83 9.33 14.67
CA LEU A 78 -18.32 9.39 13.29
C LEU A 78 -17.12 8.47 13.09
N SER A 79 -16.19 8.42 14.05
CA SER A 79 -15.07 7.47 14.01
C SER A 79 -15.53 6.01 14.04
N ALA A 80 -16.55 5.67 14.84
CA ALA A 80 -17.09 4.32 14.88
C ALA A 80 -17.79 3.92 13.59
N VAL A 81 -18.57 4.82 12.98
CA VAL A 81 -19.18 4.61 11.65
C VAL A 81 -18.10 4.46 10.59
N GLY A 82 -17.09 5.33 10.58
CA GLY A 82 -15.99 5.24 9.62
C GLY A 82 -15.20 3.94 9.73
N GLU A 83 -14.98 3.41 10.93
CA GLU A 83 -14.36 2.08 11.10
C GLU A 83 -15.28 0.96 10.58
N PHE A 84 -16.60 1.08 10.78
CA PHE A 84 -17.56 0.11 10.25
C PHE A 84 -17.61 0.13 8.72
N GLU A 85 -17.59 1.32 8.10
CA GLU A 85 -17.51 1.48 6.64
C GLU A 85 -16.21 0.89 6.08
N ALA A 86 -15.07 1.15 6.73
CA ALA A 86 -13.79 0.58 6.32
C ALA A 86 -13.78 -0.95 6.38
N LEU A 87 -14.31 -1.54 7.46
CA LEU A 87 -14.45 -2.99 7.59
C LEU A 87 -15.43 -3.56 6.55
N SER A 88 -16.51 -2.84 6.25
CA SER A 88 -17.48 -3.24 5.22
C SER A 88 -16.86 -3.22 3.82
N ALA A 89 -15.99 -2.25 3.52
CA ALA A 89 -15.26 -2.19 2.25
C ALA A 89 -14.29 -3.38 2.10
N LEU A 90 -13.56 -3.74 3.16
CA LEU A 90 -12.70 -4.93 3.16
C LEU A 90 -13.50 -6.23 3.01
N ALA A 91 -14.66 -6.32 3.67
CA ALA A 91 -15.56 -7.45 3.54
C ALA A 91 -16.15 -7.56 2.13
N GLY A 92 -16.52 -6.43 1.50
CA GLY A 92 -16.96 -6.37 0.11
C GLY A 92 -15.88 -6.87 -0.85
N TYR A 93 -14.64 -6.40 -0.69
CA TYR A 93 -13.49 -6.88 -1.47
C TYR A 93 -13.28 -8.39 -1.32
N ALA A 94 -13.38 -8.92 -0.08
CA ALA A 94 -13.27 -10.35 0.17
C ALA A 94 -14.38 -11.17 -0.46
N TYR A 95 -15.61 -10.65 -0.44
CA TYR A 95 -16.77 -11.28 -1.08
C TYR A 95 -16.62 -11.36 -2.60
N GLU A 96 -16.08 -10.31 -3.23
CA GLU A 96 -15.81 -10.27 -4.67
C GLU A 96 -14.64 -11.18 -5.10
N HIS A 97 -13.77 -11.56 -4.16
CA HIS A 97 -12.56 -12.34 -4.43
C HIS A 97 -12.46 -13.60 -3.56
N PRO A 98 -13.38 -14.57 -3.71
CA PRO A 98 -13.44 -15.75 -2.84
C PRO A 98 -12.21 -16.69 -2.96
N LYS A 99 -11.42 -16.54 -4.02
CA LYS A 99 -10.17 -17.31 -4.23
C LYS A 99 -8.96 -16.69 -3.53
N ASP A 100 -9.05 -15.42 -3.13
CA ASP A 100 -7.95 -14.70 -2.50
C ASP A 100 -7.95 -15.00 -0.98
N PRO A 101 -6.87 -15.59 -0.43
CA PRO A 101 -6.82 -15.95 0.98
C PRO A 101 -6.53 -14.74 1.87
N PHE A 102 -6.92 -14.82 3.14
CA PHE A 102 -6.35 -13.95 4.17
C PHE A 102 -4.88 -14.35 4.44
N PRO A 103 -3.99 -13.39 4.70
CA PRO A 103 -2.59 -13.66 4.96
C PRO A 103 -2.37 -14.31 6.34
N GLU A 104 -1.27 -15.04 6.48
CA GLU A 104 -0.78 -15.54 7.77
C GLU A 104 0.26 -14.58 8.34
N LEU A 105 -0.01 -13.97 9.49
CA LEU A 105 0.93 -13.05 10.16
C LEU A 105 1.86 -13.81 11.12
N LYS A 106 3.18 -13.60 10.98
CA LYS A 106 4.21 -14.14 11.88
C LYS A 106 4.88 -13.01 12.67
N GLU A 107 4.55 -12.87 13.95
CA GLU A 107 5.07 -11.75 14.77
C GLU A 107 6.55 -11.93 15.19
N ASN A 108 7.01 -13.17 15.35
CA ASN A 108 8.34 -13.48 15.91
C ASN A 108 9.42 -13.80 14.86
N GLU A 109 9.10 -13.67 13.57
CA GLU A 109 9.96 -14.09 12.48
C GLU A 109 9.87 -13.09 11.32
N LEU A 110 10.96 -12.38 11.02
CA LEU A 110 11.01 -11.45 9.92
C LEU A 110 10.97 -12.19 8.57
N CYS A 111 9.80 -12.18 7.90
CA CYS A 111 9.60 -12.87 6.63
C CYS A 111 8.56 -12.18 5.72
N PHE A 112 8.67 -12.49 4.43
CA PHE A 112 7.67 -12.25 3.38
C PHE A 112 7.74 -13.44 2.40
N ARG A 113 6.81 -14.39 2.53
CA ARG A 113 6.73 -15.63 1.74
C ARG A 113 5.40 -15.70 1.02
N GLY A 114 5.39 -15.29 -0.25
CA GLY A 114 4.21 -15.32 -1.11
C GLY A 114 4.35 -16.38 -2.19
N GLU A 115 3.31 -17.21 -2.33
CA GLU A 115 3.16 -18.21 -3.37
C GLU A 115 2.12 -17.74 -4.39
N ALA A 116 2.47 -17.77 -5.66
CA ALA A 116 1.67 -17.32 -6.79
C ALA A 116 1.05 -15.94 -6.55
N LEU A 117 1.88 -14.96 -6.18
CA LEU A 117 1.49 -13.56 -6.00
C LEU A 117 1.08 -12.95 -7.34
N GLY A 118 -0.05 -12.26 -7.34
CA GLY A 118 -0.51 -11.44 -8.45
C GLY A 118 -0.82 -10.01 -8.00
N HIS A 119 -0.87 -9.08 -8.96
CA HIS A 119 -1.23 -7.70 -8.66
C HIS A 119 -2.77 -7.59 -8.58
N PRO A 120 -3.37 -7.09 -7.49
CA PRO A 120 -4.83 -7.01 -7.33
C PRO A 120 -5.55 -6.22 -8.43
N LEU A 121 -4.89 -5.22 -9.00
CA LEU A 121 -5.42 -4.39 -10.10
C LEU A 121 -5.24 -4.99 -11.51
N LEU A 122 -4.59 -6.15 -11.65
CA LEU A 122 -4.48 -6.83 -12.94
C LEU A 122 -5.61 -7.85 -13.11
N PRO A 123 -6.21 -7.95 -14.31
CA PRO A 123 -7.24 -8.96 -14.59
C PRO A 123 -6.65 -10.37 -14.53
N GLU A 124 -7.46 -11.36 -14.13
CA GLU A 124 -7.01 -12.76 -14.00
C GLU A 124 -6.41 -13.32 -15.31
N THR A 125 -6.97 -12.96 -16.46
CA THR A 125 -6.59 -13.49 -17.79
C THR A 125 -5.19 -13.09 -18.25
N GLY A 126 -4.59 -12.03 -17.68
CA GLY A 126 -3.25 -11.55 -18.03
C GLY A 126 -2.28 -11.46 -16.85
N CYS A 127 -2.70 -11.86 -15.65
CA CYS A 127 -1.89 -11.75 -14.44
C CYS A 127 -0.99 -12.99 -14.29
N VAL A 128 0.25 -12.91 -14.79
CA VAL A 128 1.27 -13.92 -14.49
C VAL A 128 1.66 -13.82 -13.02
N ARG A 129 1.44 -14.92 -12.29
CA ARG A 129 1.70 -15.01 -10.85
C ARG A 129 3.12 -15.50 -10.58
N ASN A 130 3.77 -14.95 -9.55
CA ASN A 130 5.16 -15.24 -9.20
C ASN A 130 5.33 -15.57 -7.72
N ASP A 131 6.30 -16.42 -7.40
CA ASP A 131 6.68 -16.73 -6.02
C ASP A 131 7.74 -15.73 -5.55
N VAL A 132 7.64 -15.28 -4.29
CA VAL A 132 8.62 -14.40 -3.64
C VAL A 132 8.81 -14.86 -2.21
N SER A 133 10.05 -15.18 -1.85
CA SER A 133 10.39 -15.63 -0.50
C SER A 133 11.58 -14.85 0.05
N LEU A 134 11.33 -14.02 1.06
CA LEU A 134 12.31 -13.28 1.84
C LEU A 134 12.14 -13.68 3.31
N GLY A 135 13.24 -13.84 4.03
CA GLY A 135 13.25 -14.36 5.40
C GLY A 135 14.45 -15.26 5.64
N ASP A 136 14.60 -15.75 6.87
CA ASP A 136 15.74 -16.57 7.29
C ASP A 136 17.08 -15.87 7.02
N GLU A 137 17.88 -16.39 6.09
CA GLU A 137 19.12 -15.74 5.65
C GLU A 137 18.87 -14.69 4.58
N LEU A 138 18.00 -14.97 3.60
CA LEU A 138 17.77 -14.14 2.43
C LEU A 138 16.95 -12.88 2.78
N ARG A 139 17.60 -11.73 2.76
CA ARG A 139 17.00 -10.42 3.09
C ARG A 139 16.63 -9.59 1.88
N VAL A 140 17.36 -9.72 0.77
CA VAL A 140 17.13 -8.90 -0.43
C VAL A 140 17.21 -9.71 -1.71
N MET A 141 16.30 -9.44 -2.63
CA MET A 141 16.39 -9.93 -4.01
C MET A 141 16.80 -8.79 -4.94
N ILE A 142 17.86 -9.02 -5.72
CA ILE A 142 18.25 -8.15 -6.83
C ILE A 142 17.58 -8.66 -8.10
N VAL A 143 16.61 -7.91 -8.60
CA VAL A 143 15.74 -8.27 -9.72
C VAL A 143 16.26 -7.62 -11.00
N SER A 144 16.83 -8.42 -11.88
CA SER A 144 17.32 -7.97 -13.18
C SER A 144 16.36 -8.31 -14.33
N GLY A 145 16.59 -7.72 -15.50
CA GLY A 145 15.78 -7.94 -16.70
C GLY A 145 15.68 -6.69 -17.55
N SER A 146 15.27 -6.86 -18.81
CA SER A 146 15.03 -5.77 -19.76
C SER A 146 13.90 -4.84 -19.33
N ASN A 147 13.81 -3.66 -19.95
CA ASN A 147 12.65 -2.79 -19.73
C ASN A 147 11.38 -3.50 -20.20
N MET A 148 10.24 -3.19 -19.57
CA MET A 148 8.93 -3.81 -19.85
C MET A 148 8.77 -5.29 -19.43
N SER A 149 9.82 -5.96 -18.94
CA SER A 149 9.77 -7.37 -18.49
C SER A 149 8.95 -7.65 -17.22
N GLY A 150 8.39 -6.64 -16.56
CA GLY A 150 7.54 -6.81 -15.37
C GLY A 150 8.20 -6.51 -14.02
N LYS A 151 9.46 -6.08 -13.97
CA LYS A 151 10.19 -5.73 -12.74
C LYS A 151 9.42 -4.79 -11.79
N SER A 152 8.98 -3.63 -12.28
CA SER A 152 8.23 -2.66 -11.46
C SER A 152 6.86 -3.20 -11.05
N THR A 153 6.24 -4.05 -11.90
CA THR A 153 4.98 -4.75 -11.57
C THR A 153 5.17 -5.72 -10.42
N LEU A 154 6.29 -6.45 -10.37
CA LEU A 154 6.64 -7.31 -9.24
C LEU A 154 6.78 -6.52 -7.93
N LEU A 155 7.52 -5.40 -7.95
CA LEU A 155 7.64 -4.52 -6.78
C LEU A 155 6.26 -4.05 -6.28
N ARG A 156 5.42 -3.55 -7.18
CA ARG A 156 4.06 -3.10 -6.85
C ARG A 156 3.18 -4.25 -6.35
N THR A 157 3.36 -5.46 -6.88
CA THR A 157 2.65 -6.67 -6.45
C THR A 157 3.00 -7.02 -5.01
N VAL A 158 4.29 -7.07 -4.67
CA VAL A 158 4.77 -7.33 -3.31
C VAL A 158 4.27 -6.25 -2.35
N GLY A 159 4.46 -4.98 -2.70
CA GLY A 159 4.06 -3.84 -1.85
C GLY A 159 2.55 -3.77 -1.61
N THR A 160 1.75 -3.93 -2.67
CA THR A 160 0.28 -3.85 -2.55
C THR A 160 -0.27 -5.01 -1.73
N ASN A 161 0.23 -6.24 -1.93
CA ASN A 161 -0.19 -7.38 -1.12
C ASN A 161 0.24 -7.24 0.36
N ALA A 162 1.42 -6.66 0.64
CA ALA A 162 1.82 -6.34 2.01
C ALA A 162 0.90 -5.29 2.66
N VAL A 163 0.50 -4.24 1.92
CA VAL A 163 -0.44 -3.22 2.42
C VAL A 163 -1.83 -3.83 2.68
N LEU A 164 -2.35 -4.62 1.74
CA LEU A 164 -3.62 -5.34 1.91
C LEU A 164 -3.58 -6.25 3.15
N ALA A 165 -2.48 -6.99 3.31
CA ALA A 165 -2.31 -7.86 4.46
C ALA A 165 -2.33 -7.10 5.79
N MET A 166 -1.59 -5.99 5.88
CA MET A 166 -1.54 -5.14 7.07
C MET A 166 -2.85 -4.38 7.34
N ALA A 167 -3.66 -4.17 6.30
CA ALA A 167 -5.01 -3.61 6.43
C ALA A 167 -6.04 -4.66 6.92
N GLY A 168 -5.70 -5.95 6.90
CA GLY A 168 -6.62 -7.05 7.24
C GLY A 168 -7.52 -7.47 6.07
N ALA A 169 -7.09 -7.22 4.83
CA ALA A 169 -7.77 -7.65 3.62
C ALA A 169 -7.25 -9.03 3.16
N PRO A 170 -8.01 -9.80 2.36
CA PRO A 170 -7.45 -10.88 1.58
C PRO A 170 -6.45 -10.36 0.56
N VAL A 171 -5.56 -11.24 0.12
CA VAL A 171 -4.42 -10.90 -0.75
C VAL A 171 -4.47 -11.69 -2.04
N ARG A 172 -3.98 -11.10 -3.13
CA ARG A 172 -3.95 -11.73 -4.45
C ARG A 172 -2.78 -12.71 -4.53
N ALA A 173 -2.94 -13.88 -3.93
CA ALA A 173 -1.94 -14.93 -3.85
C ALA A 173 -2.60 -16.32 -3.82
N ARG A 174 -1.82 -17.39 -3.97
CA ARG A 174 -2.24 -18.73 -3.49
C ARG A 174 -2.07 -18.82 -1.97
N ARG A 175 -0.98 -18.25 -1.47
CA ARG A 175 -0.66 -18.15 -0.04
C ARG A 175 0.25 -16.96 0.21
N LEU A 176 0.09 -16.27 1.34
CA LEU A 176 1.04 -15.27 1.80
C LEU A 176 1.25 -15.41 3.30
N VAL A 177 2.50 -15.57 3.70
CA VAL A 177 2.97 -15.54 5.09
C VAL A 177 3.91 -14.37 5.24
N LEU A 178 3.68 -13.47 6.19
CA LEU A 178 4.56 -12.32 6.40
C LEU A 178 4.58 -11.86 7.85
N SER A 179 5.68 -11.24 8.27
CA SER A 179 5.69 -10.46 9.51
C SER A 179 5.01 -9.11 9.33
N PRO A 180 4.51 -8.49 10.41
CA PRO A 180 4.16 -7.08 10.41
C PRO A 180 5.34 -6.22 9.94
N VAL A 181 5.17 -5.50 8.84
CA VAL A 181 6.21 -4.64 8.24
C VAL A 181 5.67 -3.24 7.97
N VAL A 182 6.58 -2.27 7.86
CA VAL A 182 6.28 -0.99 7.20
C VAL A 182 6.77 -1.07 5.75
N VAL A 183 5.94 -0.69 4.78
CA VAL A 183 6.34 -0.67 3.36
C VAL A 183 6.98 0.67 3.04
N GLY A 184 8.20 0.65 2.51
CA GLY A 184 8.87 1.83 1.97
C GLY A 184 9.23 1.61 0.52
N ALA A 185 8.74 2.48 -0.37
CA ALA A 185 8.98 2.33 -1.80
C ALA A 185 9.67 3.57 -2.39
N SER A 186 10.63 3.33 -3.27
CA SER A 186 11.18 4.32 -4.20
C SER A 186 11.03 3.76 -5.61
N ILE A 187 9.81 3.86 -6.15
CA ILE A 187 9.45 3.41 -7.49
C ILE A 187 9.22 4.64 -8.36
N ARG A 188 9.75 4.67 -9.59
CA ARG A 188 9.56 5.82 -10.47
C ARG A 188 8.08 5.95 -10.84
N ILE A 189 7.52 7.10 -10.47
CA ILE A 189 6.32 7.64 -11.08
C ILE A 189 6.86 8.59 -12.13
N HIS A 190 6.49 8.41 -13.40
CA HIS A 190 6.95 9.30 -14.47
C HIS A 190 6.66 10.76 -14.08
N ASP A 191 7.71 11.52 -13.74
CA ASP A 191 7.58 12.92 -13.34
C ASP A 191 8.42 13.82 -14.25
N SER A 192 7.71 14.82 -14.79
CA SER A 192 8.09 16.20 -15.19
C SER A 192 9.53 16.46 -15.68
N LEU A 193 9.63 17.17 -16.81
CA LEU A 193 10.83 17.58 -17.56
C LEU A 193 11.79 18.55 -16.84
N GLN A 194 11.78 18.67 -15.50
CA GLN A 194 12.65 19.60 -14.79
C GLN A 194 14.03 19.00 -14.48
N SER A 195 15.04 19.60 -15.12
CA SER A 195 16.51 19.63 -14.90
C SER A 195 17.21 18.44 -14.19
N GLY A 196 18.22 17.88 -14.86
CA GLY A 196 18.96 16.66 -14.46
C GLY A 196 19.57 16.66 -13.05
N SER A 197 20.04 17.81 -12.53
CA SER A 197 20.63 17.89 -11.17
C SER A 197 19.60 17.69 -10.05
N SER A 198 18.33 18.03 -10.29
CA SER A 198 17.25 17.88 -9.32
C SER A 198 16.85 16.41 -9.12
N ARG A 199 16.98 15.58 -10.17
CA ARG A 199 16.52 14.18 -10.14
C ARG A 199 17.39 13.27 -9.27
N PHE A 200 18.71 13.37 -9.40
CA PHE A 200 19.63 12.57 -8.59
C PHE A 200 19.52 12.93 -7.10
N TYR A 201 19.43 14.23 -6.77
CA TYR A 201 19.24 14.68 -5.40
C TYR A 201 17.88 14.24 -4.83
N ALA A 202 16.81 14.31 -5.63
CA ALA A 202 15.49 13.81 -5.24
C ALA A 202 15.52 12.30 -4.97
N GLU A 203 16.25 11.54 -5.78
CA GLU A 203 16.45 10.10 -5.58
C GLU A 203 17.18 9.81 -4.26
N ILE A 204 18.33 10.45 -4.01
CA ILE A 204 19.04 10.33 -2.72
C ILE A 204 18.13 10.70 -1.55
N THR A 205 17.33 11.76 -1.68
CA THR A 205 16.40 12.19 -0.63
C THR A 205 15.33 11.13 -0.37
N ARG A 206 14.82 10.44 -1.39
CA ARG A 206 13.89 9.31 -1.23
C ARG A 206 14.56 8.12 -0.54
N LEU A 207 15.79 7.77 -0.94
CA LEU A 207 16.54 6.69 -0.31
C LEU A 207 16.84 6.99 1.16
N ARG A 208 17.19 8.24 1.50
CA ARG A 208 17.34 8.68 2.89
C ARG A 208 16.06 8.46 3.70
N LYS A 209 14.89 8.82 3.15
CA LYS A 209 13.59 8.56 3.80
C LYS A 209 13.36 7.07 4.06
N LEU A 210 13.80 6.17 3.18
CA LEU A 210 13.73 4.73 3.42
C LEU A 210 14.63 4.31 4.58
N VAL A 211 15.87 4.82 4.63
CA VAL A 211 16.77 4.56 5.76
C VAL A 211 16.14 5.06 7.08
N ASP A 212 15.49 6.23 7.08
CA ASP A 212 14.81 6.78 8.25
C ASP A 212 13.58 5.96 8.71
N LEU A 213 13.10 5.01 7.91
CA LEU A 213 12.05 4.06 8.32
C LEU A 213 12.61 2.84 9.07
N THR A 214 13.91 2.56 8.95
CA THR A 214 14.55 1.45 9.65
C THR A 214 14.77 1.75 11.14
N GLY A 215 15.01 0.72 11.95
CA GLY A 215 15.22 0.87 13.40
C GLY A 215 13.97 1.30 14.20
N LYS A 216 12.79 1.25 13.58
CA LYS A 216 11.49 1.53 14.22
C LYS A 216 10.87 0.24 14.80
N LYS A 217 9.68 0.38 15.41
CA LYS A 217 8.92 -0.75 15.98
C LYS A 217 8.67 -1.88 14.99
N LEU A 218 8.41 -1.55 13.72
CA LEU A 218 8.20 -2.52 12.66
C LEU A 218 9.40 -2.52 11.70
N PRO A 219 9.86 -3.70 11.25
CA PRO A 219 10.88 -3.81 10.23
C PRO A 219 10.40 -3.24 8.89
N LEU A 220 11.36 -2.80 8.08
CA LEU A 220 11.10 -2.20 6.76
C LEU A 220 11.06 -3.28 5.68
N LEU A 221 10.01 -3.26 4.86
CA LEU A 221 9.98 -3.88 3.53
C LEU A 221 10.29 -2.80 2.49
N PHE A 222 11.51 -2.76 1.98
CA PHE A 222 11.95 -1.78 0.99
C PHE A 222 11.76 -2.27 -0.45
N LEU A 223 11.23 -1.42 -1.31
CA LEU A 223 10.95 -1.70 -2.71
C LEU A 223 11.55 -0.59 -3.56
N VAL A 224 12.69 -0.86 -4.20
CA VAL A 224 13.44 0.17 -4.91
C VAL A 224 13.55 -0.16 -6.39
N ASP A 225 13.13 0.79 -7.22
CA ASP A 225 13.15 0.67 -8.68
C ASP A 225 14.32 1.45 -9.27
N GLU A 226 15.26 0.75 -9.92
CA GLU A 226 16.43 1.32 -10.60
C GLU A 226 17.29 2.28 -9.76
N LEU A 227 17.98 1.72 -8.74
CA LEU A 227 18.88 2.46 -7.85
C LEU A 227 19.94 3.31 -8.59
N LEU A 228 19.99 4.60 -8.25
CA LEU A 228 21.04 5.57 -8.58
C LEU A 228 21.32 5.69 -10.08
N HIS A 229 20.29 5.65 -10.91
CA HIS A 229 20.42 5.66 -12.38
C HIS A 229 21.06 6.93 -12.96
N GLY A 230 21.15 8.02 -12.18
CA GLY A 230 21.72 9.30 -12.62
C GLY A 230 23.24 9.45 -12.54
N THR A 231 23.99 8.42 -12.12
CA THR A 231 25.46 8.47 -11.95
C THR A 231 26.21 7.43 -12.79
N ASN A 232 27.54 7.55 -12.88
CA ASN A 232 28.44 6.60 -13.53
C ASN A 232 28.29 5.18 -12.94
N SER A 233 28.41 4.15 -13.78
CA SER A 233 28.15 2.76 -13.39
C SER A 233 29.00 2.27 -12.21
N HIS A 234 30.24 2.74 -12.07
CA HIS A 234 31.10 2.40 -10.95
C HIS A 234 30.58 2.98 -9.61
N ASP A 235 30.35 4.29 -9.56
CA ASP A 235 29.82 4.97 -8.37
C ASP A 235 28.42 4.48 -8.01
N ARG A 236 27.61 4.16 -9.02
CA ARG A 236 26.28 3.56 -8.87
C ARG A 236 26.36 2.24 -8.10
N ARG A 237 27.26 1.34 -8.51
CA ARG A 237 27.42 0.03 -7.87
C ARG A 237 27.81 0.21 -6.40
N ILE A 238 28.85 0.98 -6.11
CA ILE A 238 29.35 1.20 -4.75
C ILE A 238 28.26 1.83 -3.86
N GLY A 239 27.61 2.88 -4.36
CA GLY A 239 26.55 3.57 -3.63
C GLY A 239 25.34 2.68 -3.37
N ALA A 240 24.87 1.94 -4.38
CA ALA A 240 23.74 1.02 -4.25
C ALA A 240 24.06 -0.12 -3.28
N GLU A 241 25.25 -0.71 -3.38
CA GLU A 241 25.72 -1.77 -2.46
C GLU A 241 25.74 -1.27 -1.02
N ALA A 242 26.32 -0.09 -0.78
CA ALA A 242 26.38 0.50 0.56
C ALA A 242 24.98 0.78 1.15
N ILE A 243 24.05 1.26 0.33
CA ILE A 243 22.67 1.53 0.76
C ILE A 243 21.93 0.23 1.05
N VAL A 244 21.98 -0.75 0.15
CA VAL A 244 21.31 -2.05 0.32
C VAL A 244 21.87 -2.77 1.55
N LYS A 245 23.19 -2.84 1.68
CA LYS A 245 23.86 -3.39 2.86
C LYS A 245 23.39 -2.67 4.13
N GLY A 246 23.37 -1.34 4.11
CA GLY A 246 22.93 -0.54 5.24
C GLY A 246 21.48 -0.80 5.65
N LEU A 247 20.55 -1.00 4.71
CA LEU A 247 19.16 -1.36 5.00
C LEU A 247 19.06 -2.77 5.60
N VAL A 248 19.76 -3.73 4.97
CA VAL A 248 19.79 -5.12 5.37
C VAL A 248 20.39 -5.29 6.77
N ASP A 249 21.50 -4.62 7.09
CA ASP A 249 22.14 -4.57 8.42
C ASP A 249 21.24 -3.97 9.51
N ARG A 250 20.29 -3.13 9.14
CA ARG A 250 19.26 -2.58 10.05
C ARG A 250 18.01 -3.45 10.15
N GLY A 251 18.08 -4.69 9.66
CA GLY A 251 17.00 -5.67 9.77
C GLY A 251 15.85 -5.45 8.78
N ALA A 252 16.11 -4.84 7.63
CA ALA A 252 15.11 -4.68 6.57
C ALA A 252 15.08 -5.88 5.60
N LEU A 253 13.92 -6.08 4.94
CA LEU A 253 13.72 -6.98 3.81
C LEU A 253 13.43 -6.17 2.56
N GLY A 254 13.77 -6.66 1.36
CA GLY A 254 13.37 -5.91 0.19
C GLY A 254 13.68 -6.50 -1.17
N LEU A 255 13.23 -5.76 -2.17
CA LEU A 255 13.50 -6.02 -3.58
C LEU A 255 14.12 -4.76 -4.19
N VAL A 256 15.15 -4.97 -4.99
CA VAL A 256 15.81 -3.92 -5.76
C VAL A 256 15.78 -4.33 -7.22
N THR A 257 15.23 -3.50 -8.09
CA THR A 257 15.29 -3.78 -9.54
C THR A 257 16.47 -3.05 -10.18
N THR A 258 16.98 -3.64 -11.24
CA THR A 258 18.04 -3.05 -12.06
C THR A 258 17.95 -3.55 -13.50
N HIS A 259 18.40 -2.73 -14.45
CA HIS A 259 18.78 -3.19 -15.79
C HIS A 259 20.30 -3.30 -15.96
N ASP A 260 21.06 -2.78 -14.99
CA ASP A 260 22.53 -2.86 -14.96
C ASP A 260 22.97 -4.16 -14.32
N LEU A 261 23.61 -5.03 -15.11
CA LEU A 261 24.15 -6.30 -14.65
C LEU A 261 25.27 -6.10 -13.62
N ALA A 262 25.94 -4.96 -13.57
CA ALA A 262 26.95 -4.69 -12.55
C ALA A 262 26.37 -4.67 -11.13
N LEU A 263 25.08 -4.33 -10.98
CA LEU A 263 24.36 -4.37 -9.70
C LEU A 263 24.02 -5.81 -9.25
N SER A 264 24.11 -6.81 -10.14
CA SER A 264 23.94 -8.22 -9.75
C SER A 264 25.04 -8.70 -8.80
N HIS A 265 26.24 -8.10 -8.85
CA HIS A 265 27.34 -8.40 -7.94
C HIS A 265 27.05 -8.00 -6.48
N ILE A 266 26.05 -7.15 -6.23
CA ILE A 266 25.61 -6.86 -4.85
C ILE A 266 25.14 -8.13 -4.17
N ALA A 267 24.50 -9.04 -4.92
CA ALA A 267 24.05 -10.30 -4.36
C ALA A 267 25.22 -11.18 -3.91
N ASP A 268 26.30 -11.22 -4.71
CA ASP A 268 27.52 -11.97 -4.39
C ASP A 268 28.19 -11.40 -3.12
N SER A 269 28.33 -10.07 -3.03
CA SER A 269 28.93 -9.40 -1.86
C SER A 269 28.17 -9.60 -0.56
N LEU A 270 26.84 -9.76 -0.65
CA LEU A 270 25.96 -9.87 0.52
C LEU A 270 25.47 -11.29 0.77
N ALA A 271 25.93 -12.28 0.01
CA ALA A 271 25.57 -13.68 0.19
C ALA A 271 25.87 -14.15 1.63
N PRO A 272 24.98 -14.96 2.26
CA PRO A 272 23.74 -15.52 1.74
C PRO A 272 22.50 -14.59 1.87
N ARG A 273 22.69 -13.34 2.33
CA ARG A 273 21.59 -12.41 2.63
C ARG A 273 21.00 -11.73 1.40
N ALA A 274 21.58 -11.96 0.23
CA ALA A 274 21.10 -11.44 -1.03
C ALA A 274 21.13 -12.52 -2.11
N ALA A 275 20.18 -12.48 -3.03
CA ALA A 275 20.13 -13.38 -4.18
C ALA A 275 19.75 -12.63 -5.45
N ASN A 276 20.31 -13.06 -6.57
CA ASN A 276 19.90 -12.60 -7.90
C ASN A 276 18.69 -13.38 -8.39
N VAL A 277 17.74 -12.64 -8.95
CA VAL A 277 16.60 -13.16 -9.71
C VAL A 277 16.41 -12.30 -10.96
N HIS A 278 15.70 -12.81 -11.95
CA HIS A 278 15.52 -12.08 -13.19
C HIS A 278 14.24 -12.43 -13.94
N PHE A 279 13.82 -11.50 -14.78
CA PHE A 279 12.86 -11.76 -15.86
C PHE A 279 13.61 -11.98 -17.16
N GLN A 280 13.08 -12.87 -18.00
CA GLN A 280 13.62 -13.16 -19.32
C GLN A 280 12.70 -12.62 -20.42
N ASP A 281 13.31 -12.34 -21.56
CA ASP A 281 12.63 -12.11 -22.82
C ASP A 281 13.12 -13.15 -23.83
N HIS A 282 12.34 -13.37 -24.88
CA HIS A 282 12.75 -14.16 -26.02
C HIS A 282 12.15 -13.56 -27.31
N ILE A 283 12.71 -13.96 -28.45
CA ILE A 283 12.18 -13.56 -29.75
C ILE A 283 11.30 -14.70 -30.26
N GLU A 284 10.05 -14.38 -30.53
CA GLU A 284 9.07 -15.26 -31.18
C GLU A 284 8.48 -14.51 -32.37
N ASP A 285 8.54 -15.11 -33.57
CA ASP A 285 8.07 -14.49 -34.82
C ASP A 285 8.57 -13.06 -35.07
N GLY A 286 9.85 -12.80 -34.75
CA GLY A 286 10.48 -11.48 -34.91
C GLY A 286 9.98 -10.42 -33.93
N LYS A 287 9.24 -10.81 -32.89
CA LYS A 287 8.76 -9.93 -31.83
C LYS A 287 9.38 -10.30 -30.49
N LEU A 288 9.66 -9.29 -29.69
CA LEU A 288 10.10 -9.47 -28.31
C LEU A 288 8.91 -9.87 -27.43
N VAL A 289 8.96 -11.07 -26.86
CA VAL A 289 7.93 -11.63 -25.98
C VAL A 289 8.50 -11.78 -24.57
N PHE A 290 7.71 -11.42 -23.57
CA PHE A 290 8.04 -11.53 -22.15
C PHE A 290 7.16 -12.60 -21.52
N ASP A 291 7.76 -13.56 -20.82
CA ASP A 291 7.00 -14.60 -20.09
C ASP A 291 6.43 -14.07 -18.76
N TYR A 292 6.95 -12.93 -18.29
CA TYR A 292 6.65 -12.30 -17.00
C TYR A 292 6.84 -13.23 -15.79
N ARG A 293 7.73 -14.22 -15.91
CA ARG A 293 8.08 -15.15 -14.82
C ARG A 293 9.41 -14.78 -14.19
N LEU A 294 9.46 -14.89 -12.88
CA LEU A 294 10.65 -14.66 -12.07
C LEU A 294 11.49 -15.95 -12.04
N HIS A 295 12.72 -15.85 -12.52
CA HIS A 295 13.69 -16.94 -12.59
C HIS A 295 14.84 -16.70 -11.61
N PRO A 296 15.39 -17.74 -10.98
CA PRO A 296 16.57 -17.60 -10.12
C PRO A 296 17.83 -17.27 -10.94
N GLY A 297 18.78 -16.58 -10.32
CA GLY A 297 20.08 -16.25 -10.92
C GLY A 297 20.07 -14.97 -11.75
N ILE A 298 21.12 -14.80 -12.55
CA ILE A 298 21.36 -13.63 -13.41
C ILE A 298 20.94 -13.95 -14.85
N VAL A 299 20.45 -12.95 -15.58
CA VAL A 299 20.19 -13.05 -17.03
C VAL A 299 21.48 -13.45 -17.76
N GLN A 300 21.44 -14.53 -18.55
CA GLN A 300 22.60 -14.99 -19.34
C GLN A 300 22.68 -14.39 -20.75
N LYS A 301 21.54 -13.98 -21.34
CA LYS A 301 21.46 -13.45 -22.71
C LYS A 301 20.53 -12.25 -22.78
N SER A 302 20.95 -11.19 -23.49
CA SER A 302 20.11 -10.03 -23.81
C SER A 302 19.72 -10.10 -25.28
N ASN A 303 18.44 -10.33 -25.58
CA ASN A 303 17.96 -10.48 -26.96
C ASN A 303 17.68 -9.15 -27.66
N ALA A 304 17.90 -8.02 -26.97
CA ALA A 304 17.69 -6.69 -27.55
C ALA A 304 18.59 -6.44 -28.77
N LEU A 305 19.84 -6.91 -28.75
CA LEU A 305 20.76 -6.81 -29.90
C LEU A 305 20.30 -7.69 -31.06
N GLU A 306 19.74 -8.86 -30.77
CA GLU A 306 19.22 -9.78 -31.78
C GLU A 306 17.94 -9.23 -32.43
N LEU A 307 17.09 -8.55 -31.66
CA LEU A 307 15.94 -7.81 -32.17
C LEU A 307 16.37 -6.62 -33.03
N MET A 308 17.39 -5.85 -32.61
CA MET A 308 17.91 -4.74 -33.41
C MET A 308 18.41 -5.23 -34.78
N ARG A 309 19.12 -6.36 -34.80
CA ARG A 309 19.52 -7.02 -36.06
C ARG A 309 18.33 -7.50 -36.87
N SER A 310 17.30 -8.09 -36.24
CA SER A 310 16.13 -8.60 -36.95
C SER A 310 15.26 -7.51 -37.60
N ILE A 311 15.32 -6.28 -37.08
CA ILE A 311 14.64 -5.11 -37.67
C ILE A 311 15.54 -4.29 -38.61
N GLY A 312 16.74 -4.79 -38.92
CA GLY A 312 17.65 -4.19 -39.92
C GLY A 312 18.55 -3.07 -39.40
N LEU A 313 18.75 -2.96 -38.08
CA LEU A 313 19.75 -2.06 -37.51
C LEU A 313 21.13 -2.77 -37.50
N GLU A 314 22.16 -2.08 -37.98
CA GLU A 314 23.55 -2.56 -37.92
C GLU A 314 24.11 -2.36 -36.51
N VAL A 315 24.02 -3.39 -35.65
CA VAL A 315 24.48 -3.40 -34.24
C VAL A 315 25.26 -4.66 -33.89
#